data_AF-A0A945CV12-F1
#
_entry.id   AF-A0A945CV12-F1
#
_cell.length_a   1.000
_cell.length_b   1.000
_cell.length_c   1.000
_cell.angle_alpha   90.00
_cell.angle_beta   90.00
_cell.angle_gamma   90.00
#
_symmetry.space_group_name_H-M   'P 1'
#
loop_
_entity.id
_entity.type
_entity.pdbx_description
1 polymer ?
#
loop_
_entity_poly.entity_id
_entity_poly.type
_entity_poly.pdbx_seq_one_letter_code
_entity_poly.pdbx_strand_id
1 'polypeptide(L)'
;MGTTYQSTVLNAPIDKVWATVRDFHDLSWSANVVEKVDVVGDKSGDQIGTQRVLNDAFHETLLELSDVEHSIRYSIDDGPSPVSKDDIENYIGCVRLSSVTDSNSTFIEWSSSWEKKGEADCGDFCHNIYLALLADLGNHFS
;
A
#
# COMPACT_ATOMS: atom_id res chain seq x y z
N MET A 1 -5.38 -19.48 -1.60
CA MET A 1 -5.41 -18.01 -1.79
C MET A 1 -5.52 -17.36 -0.43
N GLY A 2 -4.57 -16.50 -0.07
CA GLY A 2 -4.65 -15.67 1.14
C GLY A 2 -5.14 -14.28 0.76
N THR A 3 -5.83 -13.62 1.68
CA THR A 3 -6.29 -12.24 1.50
C THR A 3 -6.26 -11.50 2.84
N THR A 4 -6.18 -10.17 2.79
CA THR A 4 -6.44 -9.31 3.95
C THR A 4 -7.13 -8.02 3.49
N TYR A 5 -7.89 -7.40 4.39
CA TYR A 5 -8.66 -6.18 4.13
C TYR A 5 -8.75 -5.31 5.38
N GLN A 6 -8.24 -4.09 5.30
CA GLN A 6 -8.32 -3.09 6.36
C GLN A 6 -8.83 -1.78 5.79
N SER A 7 -9.56 -1.00 6.59
CA SER A 7 -10.06 0.31 6.19
C SER A 7 -10.17 1.26 7.37
N THR A 8 -10.20 2.55 7.08
CA THR A 8 -10.45 3.61 8.07
C THR A 8 -11.09 4.83 7.40
N VAL A 9 -11.56 5.77 8.21
CA VAL A 9 -12.03 7.09 7.76
C VAL A 9 -11.05 8.15 8.23
N LEU A 10 -10.54 8.94 7.29
CA LEU A 10 -9.61 10.04 7.52
C LEU A 10 -10.38 11.36 7.50
N ASN A 11 -10.15 12.21 8.49
CA ASN A 11 -10.80 13.52 8.61
C ASN A 11 -10.19 14.58 7.66
N ALA A 12 -10.08 14.24 6.38
CA ALA A 12 -9.57 15.12 5.33
C ALA A 12 -10.31 14.88 4.00
N PRO A 13 -10.44 15.91 3.13
CA PRO A 13 -11.01 15.77 1.80
C PRO A 13 -10.20 14.84 0.90
N ILE A 14 -10.87 14.11 0.01
CA ILE A 14 -10.25 13.09 -0.84
C ILE A 14 -9.08 13.60 -1.66
N ASP A 15 -9.16 14.82 -2.22
CA ASP A 15 -8.09 15.39 -3.03
C ASP A 15 -6.77 15.53 -2.24
N LYS A 16 -6.86 15.84 -0.93
CA LYS A 16 -5.68 15.95 -0.07
C LYS A 16 -5.10 14.59 0.27
N VAL A 17 -5.96 13.64 0.62
CA VAL A 17 -5.53 12.27 0.92
C VAL A 17 -4.94 11.62 -0.32
N TRP A 18 -5.58 11.77 -1.48
CA TRP A 18 -5.10 11.24 -2.74
C TRP A 18 -3.74 11.84 -3.12
N ALA A 19 -3.58 13.16 -3.05
CA ALA A 19 -2.29 13.79 -3.32
C ALA A 19 -1.14 13.27 -2.44
N THR A 20 -1.46 12.77 -1.23
CA THR A 20 -0.48 12.20 -0.30
C THR A 20 -0.13 10.75 -0.62
N VAL A 21 -1.10 9.93 -1.05
CA VAL A 21 -0.86 8.49 -1.31
C VAL A 21 -0.55 8.16 -2.77
N ARG A 22 -0.88 9.06 -3.71
CA ARG A 22 -0.76 8.86 -5.17
C ARG A 22 0.68 8.62 -5.60
N ASP A 23 1.63 9.32 -5.00
CA ASP A 23 3.04 9.17 -5.34
C ASP A 23 3.58 7.88 -4.73
N PHE A 24 3.79 6.85 -5.57
CA PHE A 24 4.30 5.56 -5.14
C PHE A 24 5.73 5.63 -4.61
N HIS A 25 6.47 6.73 -4.77
CA HIS A 25 7.79 6.90 -4.16
C HIS A 25 7.74 7.68 -2.85
N ASP A 26 6.61 8.31 -2.52
CA ASP A 26 6.44 9.04 -1.26
C ASP A 26 5.66 8.22 -0.22
N LEU A 27 6.39 7.77 0.79
CA LEU A 27 5.88 7.12 1.99
C LEU A 27 6.28 7.90 3.26
N SER A 28 6.63 9.19 3.13
CA SER A 28 7.04 10.02 4.27
C SER A 28 5.96 10.15 5.35
N TRP A 29 4.70 9.92 4.99
CA TRP A 29 3.56 9.89 5.89
C TRP A 29 3.50 8.62 6.77
N SER A 30 4.26 7.56 6.46
CA SER A 30 4.26 6.27 7.20
C SER A 30 5.56 5.96 7.92
N ALA A 31 6.16 6.97 8.54
CA ALA A 31 7.49 6.86 9.15
C ALA A 31 7.62 5.81 10.27
N ASN A 32 6.53 5.27 10.86
CA ASN A 32 6.62 4.17 11.82
C ASN A 32 6.72 2.79 11.16
N VAL A 33 6.41 2.70 9.85
CA VAL A 33 6.43 1.46 9.07
C VAL A 33 7.53 1.49 8.02
N VAL A 34 7.71 2.61 7.33
CA VAL A 34 8.69 2.80 6.26
C VAL A 34 9.71 3.84 6.69
N GLU A 35 10.92 3.37 6.97
CA GLU A 35 12.07 4.21 7.33
C GLU A 35 12.86 4.64 6.09
N LYS A 36 12.80 3.84 5.02
CA LYS A 36 13.59 4.04 3.81
C LYS A 36 12.84 3.60 2.56
N VAL A 37 12.94 4.44 1.52
CA VAL A 37 12.44 4.15 0.17
C VAL A 37 13.61 4.32 -0.80
N ASP A 38 14.01 3.25 -1.47
CA ASP A 38 14.96 3.30 -2.57
C ASP A 38 14.21 3.18 -3.90
N VAL A 39 14.26 4.23 -4.72
CA VAL A 39 13.68 4.22 -6.07
C VAL A 39 14.55 3.38 -6.99
N VAL A 40 13.90 2.50 -7.77
CA VAL A 40 14.58 1.65 -8.75
C VAL A 40 14.29 2.15 -10.16
N GLY A 41 15.35 2.55 -10.86
CA GLY A 41 15.26 3.13 -12.22
C GLY A 41 14.92 4.62 -12.22
N ASP A 42 14.50 5.12 -13.39
CA ASP A 42 14.33 6.57 -13.64
C ASP A 42 12.85 7.00 -13.73
N LYS A 43 11.91 6.08 -13.51
CA LYS A 43 10.48 6.37 -13.59
C LYS A 43 10.03 7.15 -12.35
N SER A 44 9.12 8.11 -12.53
CA SER A 44 8.49 8.80 -11.39
C SER A 44 7.55 7.88 -10.61
N GLY A 45 7.23 8.24 -9.37
CA GLY A 45 6.35 7.45 -8.50
C GLY A 45 4.91 7.35 -8.98
N ASP A 46 4.50 8.14 -9.96
CA ASP A 46 3.17 8.07 -10.58
C ASP A 46 3.15 7.36 -11.95
N GLN A 47 4.27 6.77 -12.38
CA GLN A 47 4.38 6.06 -13.64
C GLN A 47 4.21 4.55 -13.45
N ILE A 48 3.26 3.96 -14.19
CA ILE A 48 3.04 2.51 -14.18
C ILE A 48 4.33 1.73 -14.51
N GLY A 49 4.58 0.69 -13.72
CA GLY A 49 5.80 -0.12 -13.73
C GLY A 49 7.01 0.60 -13.14
N THR A 50 6.81 1.66 -12.35
CA THR A 50 7.84 2.17 -11.45
C THR A 50 8.04 1.20 -10.29
N GLN A 51 9.24 1.18 -9.74
CA GLN A 51 9.67 0.18 -8.77
C GLN A 51 10.32 0.87 -7.56
N ARG A 52 10.19 0.25 -6.40
CA ARG A 52 10.80 0.72 -5.15
C ARG A 52 11.26 -0.45 -4.29
N VAL A 53 12.22 -0.19 -3.41
CA VAL A 53 12.60 -1.09 -2.31
C VAL A 53 12.31 -0.37 -1.00
N LEU A 54 11.46 -0.97 -0.15
CA LEU A 54 11.13 -0.45 1.18
C LEU A 54 11.97 -1.14 2.24
N ASN A 55 12.58 -0.35 3.12
CA ASN A 55 13.40 -0.81 4.25
C ASN A 55 14.44 -1.88 3.84
N ASP A 56 15.03 -1.75 2.66
CA ASP A 56 15.98 -2.71 2.07
C ASP A 56 15.44 -4.16 1.95
N ALA A 57 14.11 -4.35 2.02
CA ALA A 57 13.49 -5.67 2.19
C ALA A 57 12.34 -5.94 1.23
N PHE A 58 11.40 -5.01 1.06
CA PHE A 58 10.22 -5.22 0.20
C PHE A 58 10.46 -4.62 -1.18
N HIS A 59 10.55 -5.47 -2.18
CA HIS A 59 10.65 -5.07 -3.58
C HIS A 59 9.25 -4.98 -4.16
N GLU A 60 8.85 -3.79 -4.60
CA GLU A 60 7.50 -3.55 -5.09
C GLU A 60 7.48 -2.90 -6.48
N THR A 61 6.48 -3.27 -7.27
CA THR A 61 6.22 -2.69 -8.59
C THR A 61 4.81 -2.11 -8.64
N LEU A 62 4.68 -0.86 -9.10
CA LEU A 62 3.39 -0.24 -9.38
C LEU A 62 2.77 -0.86 -10.63
N LEU A 63 1.57 -1.44 -10.49
CA LEU A 63 0.87 -2.11 -11.58
C LEU A 63 -0.18 -1.22 -12.22
N GLU A 64 -0.95 -0.49 -11.41
CA GLU A 64 -2.01 0.41 -11.87
C GLU A 64 -2.11 1.64 -10.96
N LEU A 65 -2.40 2.78 -11.57
CA LEU A 65 -2.70 4.05 -10.89
C LEU A 65 -3.89 4.69 -11.59
N SER A 66 -4.97 4.95 -10.85
CA SER A 66 -6.18 5.57 -11.39
C SER A 66 -6.53 6.83 -10.61
N ASP A 67 -6.34 7.99 -11.24
CA ASP A 67 -6.78 9.29 -10.71
C ASP A 67 -8.30 9.44 -10.72
N VAL A 68 -9.01 8.68 -11.57
CA VAL A 68 -10.48 8.73 -11.66
C VAL A 68 -11.11 7.92 -10.52
N GLU A 69 -10.55 6.74 -10.24
CA GLU A 69 -11.05 5.82 -9.21
C GLU A 69 -10.35 6.00 -7.85
N HIS A 70 -9.38 6.91 -7.77
CA HIS A 70 -8.48 7.11 -6.63
C HIS A 70 -7.93 5.80 -6.08
N SER A 71 -7.28 5.02 -6.95
CA SER A 71 -6.78 3.69 -6.62
C SER A 71 -5.37 3.40 -7.13
N ILE A 72 -4.67 2.57 -6.36
CA ILE A 72 -3.31 2.09 -6.62
C ILE A 72 -3.33 0.57 -6.54
N ARG A 73 -2.75 -0.10 -7.52
CA ARG A 73 -2.43 -1.53 -7.42
C ARG A 73 -0.95 -1.76 -7.60
N TYR A 74 -0.37 -2.61 -6.78
CA TYR A 74 1.06 -2.92 -6.80
C TYR A 74 1.32 -4.40 -6.49
N SER A 75 2.46 -4.91 -6.92
CA SER A 75 2.95 -6.23 -6.51
C SER A 75 4.03 -6.11 -5.44
N ILE A 76 4.14 -7.14 -4.60
CA ILE A 76 5.37 -7.44 -3.86
C ILE A 76 6.07 -8.54 -4.67
N ASP A 77 7.21 -8.19 -5.27
CA ASP A 77 7.99 -9.05 -6.15
C ASP A 77 8.95 -9.95 -5.34
N ASP A 78 9.48 -9.42 -4.24
CA ASP A 78 10.22 -10.17 -3.23
C ASP A 78 10.14 -9.44 -1.87
N GLY A 79 10.35 -10.18 -0.78
CA GLY A 79 10.17 -9.68 0.57
C GLY A 79 10.72 -10.62 1.65
N PRO A 80 10.69 -10.20 2.92
CA PRO A 80 10.98 -11.10 4.03
C PRO A 80 9.86 -12.14 4.17
N SER A 81 10.20 -13.32 4.72
CA SER A 81 9.18 -14.29 5.11
C SER A 81 8.20 -13.66 6.11
N PRO A 82 6.88 -13.84 5.98
CA PRO A 82 6.19 -14.85 5.15
C PRO A 82 5.78 -14.38 3.74
N VAL A 83 6.23 -13.23 3.25
CA VAL A 83 5.85 -12.68 1.94
C VAL A 83 6.97 -12.77 0.89
N SER A 84 7.98 -13.60 1.15
CA SER A 84 9.05 -13.84 0.18
C SER A 84 8.51 -14.55 -1.07
N LYS A 85 9.24 -14.45 -2.19
CA LYS A 85 8.89 -15.18 -3.43
C LYS A 85 8.87 -16.70 -3.29
N ASP A 86 9.49 -17.23 -2.23
CA ASP A 86 9.51 -18.67 -1.92
C ASP A 86 8.29 -19.09 -1.08
N ASP A 87 7.71 -18.17 -0.30
CA ASP A 87 6.54 -18.42 0.54
C ASP A 87 5.22 -18.24 -0.23
N ILE A 88 5.16 -17.22 -1.08
CA ILE A 88 3.95 -16.82 -1.82
C ILE A 88 4.25 -16.43 -3.27
N GLU A 89 3.20 -16.30 -4.06
CA GLU A 89 3.25 -15.69 -5.40
C GLU A 89 1.99 -14.89 -5.70
N ASN A 90 2.04 -14.12 -6.79
CA ASN A 90 0.91 -13.33 -7.27
C ASN A 90 0.34 -12.39 -6.19
N TYR A 91 1.22 -11.82 -5.35
CA TYR A 91 0.81 -10.81 -4.37
C TYR A 91 0.37 -9.55 -5.09
N ILE A 92 -0.86 -9.13 -4.82
CA ILE A 92 -1.43 -7.89 -5.34
C ILE A 92 -1.95 -7.09 -4.15
N GLY A 93 -1.32 -5.94 -3.88
CA GLY A 93 -1.84 -4.91 -3.00
C GLY A 93 -2.76 -3.95 -3.76
N CYS A 94 -3.81 -3.47 -3.10
CA CYS A 94 -4.77 -2.52 -3.64
C CYS A 94 -5.14 -1.49 -2.57
N VAL A 95 -4.91 -0.22 -2.88
CA VAL A 95 -5.37 0.93 -2.09
C VAL A 95 -6.46 1.62 -2.88
N ARG A 96 -7.59 1.92 -2.24
CA ARG A 96 -8.67 2.69 -2.85
C ARG A 96 -9.23 3.71 -1.88
N LEU A 97 -9.50 4.91 -2.39
CA LEU A 97 -10.12 6.00 -1.64
C LEU A 97 -11.53 6.25 -2.16
N SER A 98 -12.43 6.64 -1.26
CA SER A 98 -13.79 7.06 -1.59
C SER A 98 -14.18 8.25 -0.73
N SER A 99 -14.82 9.24 -1.33
CA SER A 99 -15.28 10.43 -0.60
C SER A 99 -16.46 10.07 0.29
N VAL A 100 -16.40 10.42 1.57
CA VAL A 100 -17.55 10.43 2.48
C VAL A 100 -18.16 11.82 2.41
N THR A 101 -19.16 11.98 1.54
CA THR A 101 -19.68 13.30 1.14
C THR A 101 -20.42 14.04 2.25
N ASP A 102 -21.02 13.34 3.21
CA ASP A 102 -21.75 13.94 4.33
C ASP A 102 -20.82 14.72 5.29
N SER A 103 -19.59 14.23 5.49
CA SER A 103 -18.61 14.80 6.42
C SER A 103 -17.41 15.45 5.75
N ASN A 104 -17.36 15.48 4.41
CA ASN A 104 -16.20 15.92 3.63
C ASN A 104 -14.89 15.23 4.08
N SER A 105 -15.01 13.94 4.40
CA SER A 105 -13.91 13.07 4.86
C SER A 105 -13.62 11.99 3.82
N THR A 106 -12.60 11.16 4.04
CA THR A 106 -12.17 10.13 3.09
C THR A 106 -12.24 8.76 3.72
N PHE A 107 -12.97 7.84 3.09
CA PHE A 107 -12.86 6.42 3.37
C PHE A 107 -11.69 5.85 2.57
N ILE A 108 -10.75 5.21 3.25
CA ILE A 108 -9.64 4.52 2.60
C ILE A 108 -9.70 3.04 2.95
N GLU A 109 -9.48 2.19 1.96
CA GLU A 109 -9.33 0.75 2.13
C GLU A 109 -8.01 0.26 1.52
N TRP A 110 -7.38 -0.66 2.23
CA TRP A 110 -6.16 -1.34 1.82
C TRP A 110 -6.40 -2.83 1.89
N SER A 111 -6.18 -3.50 0.77
CA SER A 111 -6.40 -4.94 0.64
C SER A 111 -5.26 -5.59 -0.11
N SER A 112 -5.08 -6.89 0.11
CA SER A 112 -4.23 -7.69 -0.75
C SER A 112 -4.72 -9.12 -0.89
N SER A 113 -4.26 -9.75 -1.96
CA SER A 113 -4.46 -11.16 -2.26
C SER A 113 -3.18 -11.80 -2.76
N TRP A 114 -2.95 -13.07 -2.44
CA TRP A 114 -1.80 -13.84 -2.89
C TRP A 114 -2.11 -15.34 -2.97
N GLU A 115 -1.25 -16.07 -3.67
CA GLU A 115 -1.26 -17.52 -3.74
C GLU A 115 -0.18 -18.08 -2.81
N LYS A 116 -0.53 -19.10 -2.03
CA LYS A 116 0.40 -19.70 -1.05
C LYS A 116 1.19 -20.81 -1.74
N LYS A 117 2.52 -20.81 -1.59
CA LYS A 117 3.39 -21.94 -2.00
C LYS A 117 3.61 -22.95 -0.88
N GLY A 118 3.49 -22.52 0.38
CA GLY A 118 3.66 -23.34 1.57
C GLY A 118 2.60 -23.09 2.65
N GLU A 119 2.91 -23.50 3.89
CA GLU A 119 2.02 -23.37 5.05
C GLU A 119 2.11 -22.00 5.77
N ALA A 120 3.00 -21.11 5.32
CA ALA A 120 3.22 -19.82 5.96
C ALA A 120 1.92 -19.00 6.07
N ASP A 121 1.69 -18.43 7.25
CA ASP A 121 0.54 -17.56 7.50
C ASP A 121 0.92 -16.09 7.29
N CYS A 122 0.76 -15.63 6.05
CA CYS A 122 1.01 -14.24 5.68
C CYS A 122 -0.16 -13.30 6.05
N GLY A 123 -1.31 -13.85 6.47
CA GLY A 123 -2.53 -13.09 6.71
C GLY A 123 -2.34 -12.07 7.83
N ASP A 124 -1.97 -12.56 9.01
CA ASP A 124 -1.72 -11.72 10.19
C ASP A 124 -0.54 -10.76 9.98
N PHE A 125 0.49 -11.19 9.25
CA PHE A 125 1.62 -10.34 8.91
C PHE A 125 1.20 -9.12 8.08
N CYS A 126 0.47 -9.34 6.97
CA CYS A 126 0.00 -8.24 6.12
C CYS A 126 -1.05 -7.38 6.83
N HIS A 127 -1.95 -8.02 7.60
CA HIS A 127 -2.96 -7.32 8.40
C HIS A 127 -2.34 -6.27 9.32
N ASN A 128 -1.32 -6.65 10.09
CA ASN A 128 -0.68 -5.74 11.05
C ASN A 128 0.06 -4.59 10.35
N ILE A 129 0.71 -4.85 9.21
CA ILE A 129 1.34 -3.79 8.41
C ILE A 129 0.29 -2.78 7.93
N TYR A 130 -0.85 -3.25 7.41
CA TYR A 130 -1.89 -2.35 6.91
C TYR A 130 -2.55 -1.54 8.03
N LEU A 131 -2.76 -2.13 9.21
CA LEU A 131 -3.23 -1.37 10.38
C LEU A 131 -2.25 -0.26 10.75
N ALA A 132 -0.94 -0.54 10.76
CA ALA A 132 0.08 0.45 11.07
C ALA A 132 0.14 1.57 10.02
N LEU A 133 0.10 1.23 8.73
CA LEU A 133 0.06 2.20 7.64
C LEU A 133 -1.19 3.10 7.72
N LEU A 134 -2.37 2.51 7.91
CA LEU A 134 -3.60 3.29 8.04
C LEU A 134 -3.62 4.16 9.30
N ALA A 135 -3.01 3.72 10.39
CA ALA A 135 -2.85 4.51 11.61
C ALA A 135 -1.93 5.72 11.38
N ASP A 136 -0.78 5.52 10.74
CA ASP A 136 0.15 6.60 10.39
C ASP A 136 -0.50 7.63 9.45
N LEU A 137 -1.23 7.16 8.44
CA LEU A 137 -1.98 8.05 7.56
C LEU A 137 -3.07 8.81 8.31
N GLY A 138 -3.75 8.18 9.26
CA GLY A 138 -4.68 8.83 10.18
C GLY A 138 -4.03 9.96 10.97
N ASN A 139 -2.85 9.68 11.55
CA ASN A 139 -2.07 10.65 12.31
C ASN A 139 -1.57 11.81 11.43
N HIS A 140 -1.24 11.55 10.17
CA HIS A 140 -0.82 12.58 9.20
C HIS A 140 -1.91 13.63 8.93
N PHE A 141 -3.19 13.25 9.04
CA PHE A 141 -4.34 14.13 8.82
C PHE A 141 -5.08 14.56 10.10
N SER A 142 -4.51 14.27 11.27
CA SER A 142 -5.10 14.62 12.58
C SER A 142 -4.73 16.02 13.05
#